data_AF-A0A7Y2T552-F1
#
_entry.id   AF-A0A7Y2T552-F1
#
_cell.length_a   1.000
_cell.length_b   1.000
_cell.length_c   1.000
_cell.angle_alpha   90.00
_cell.angle_beta   90.00
_cell.angle_gamma   90.00
#
_symmetry.space_group_name_H-M   'P 1'
#
loop_
_entity.id
_entity.type
_entity.pdbx_description
1 polymer ?
#
loop_
_entity_poly.entity_id
_entity_poly.type
_entity_poly.pdbx_seq_one_letter_code
_entity_poly.pdbx_strand_id
1 'polypeptide(L)'
;MAKEDEDPTLEPLVHDPDDAPKLIPEEYLEDYFLVSPTSSEGYLIDPQRLLSMQETMDRKGFLAYHAEDSEVDIQVYLFDAQQEIPDPYSIEELVQSHYASNPLSAVVFCFMGEPSRNVLAFAGEGSANIPDPYVGKILESAQMKAQEKSDPSAQLESFVVQLSIKLYWLEKGLEESRRAAVPVAVRSANPEGNQGERSPSPGVMATLGPYLFYGVAATIGIVLAGLGIGIAWVLWRRSRTYHFPVIEPPRRLGANYAAGVGAVLAFHNKLGSPSSQRDQVPDYLTRM
;
A
#
# COMPACT_ATOMS: atom_id res chain seq x y z
N MET A 1 -11.21 -57.34 -18.83
CA MET A 1 -10.30 -56.54 -19.65
C MET A 1 -10.77 -55.11 -19.49
N ALA A 2 -10.27 -54.44 -18.44
CA ALA A 2 -10.66 -53.09 -18.08
C ALA A 2 -9.82 -52.10 -18.90
N LYS A 3 -10.47 -51.11 -19.49
CA LYS A 3 -9.83 -50.00 -20.21
C LYS A 3 -9.73 -48.87 -19.18
N GLU A 4 -8.51 -48.53 -18.79
CA GLU A 4 -8.25 -47.37 -17.94
C GLU A 4 -8.51 -46.10 -18.76
N ASP A 5 -9.40 -45.26 -18.25
CA ASP A 5 -9.65 -43.92 -18.79
C ASP A 5 -8.46 -43.02 -18.40
N GLU A 6 -7.72 -42.54 -19.39
CA GLU A 6 -6.73 -41.47 -19.21
C GLU A 6 -7.45 -40.16 -18.87
N ASP A 7 -7.21 -39.68 -17.65
CA ASP A 7 -7.60 -38.36 -17.17
C ASP A 7 -6.84 -37.29 -17.99
N PRO A 8 -7.51 -36.36 -18.71
CA PRO A 8 -6.82 -35.34 -19.48
C PRO A 8 -6.15 -34.39 -18.48
N THR A 9 -4.84 -34.55 -18.35
CA THR A 9 -3.98 -33.60 -17.64
C THR A 9 -4.11 -32.26 -18.36
N LEU A 10 -4.88 -31.34 -17.78
CA LEU A 10 -5.00 -29.97 -18.25
C LEU A 10 -3.61 -29.33 -18.16
N GLU A 11 -2.97 -29.12 -19.30
CA GLU A 11 -1.77 -28.29 -19.37
C GLU A 11 -2.13 -26.88 -18.88
N PRO A 12 -1.33 -26.28 -17.98
CA PRO A 12 -1.57 -24.92 -17.55
C PRO A 12 -1.39 -24.00 -18.76
N LEU A 13 -2.44 -23.25 -19.10
CA LEU A 13 -2.39 -22.19 -20.10
C LEU A 13 -1.33 -21.17 -19.67
N VAL A 14 -0.14 -21.27 -20.24
CA VAL A 14 0.86 -20.22 -20.16
C VAL A 14 0.36 -19.10 -21.07
N HIS A 15 -0.35 -18.13 -20.49
CA HIS A 15 -0.73 -16.92 -21.19
C HIS A 15 0.54 -16.13 -21.47
N ASP A 16 0.90 -15.96 -22.73
CA ASP A 16 2.03 -15.11 -23.14
C ASP A 16 1.66 -13.66 -22.77
N PRO A 17 2.45 -12.94 -21.94
CA PRO A 17 2.13 -11.56 -21.54
C PRO A 17 2.04 -10.58 -22.73
N ASP A 18 2.57 -10.95 -23.89
CA ASP A 18 2.50 -10.16 -25.12
C ASP A 18 1.19 -10.34 -25.92
N ASP A 19 0.34 -11.31 -25.55
CA ASP A 19 -0.97 -11.56 -26.19
C ASP A 19 -2.16 -10.90 -25.45
N ALA A 20 -1.90 -10.12 -24.39
CA ALA A 20 -2.95 -9.43 -23.67
C ALA A 20 -3.62 -8.35 -24.55
N PRO A 21 -4.97 -8.29 -24.60
CA PRO A 21 -5.66 -7.33 -25.43
C PRO A 21 -5.42 -5.90 -24.93
N LYS A 22 -4.86 -5.06 -25.80
CA LYS A 22 -4.63 -3.63 -25.53
C LYS A 22 -5.93 -2.82 -25.40
N LEU A 23 -7.03 -3.33 -25.95
CA LEU A 23 -8.33 -2.69 -25.91
C LEU A 23 -9.20 -3.39 -24.87
N ILE A 24 -9.99 -2.60 -24.14
CA ILE A 24 -11.04 -3.10 -23.26
C ILE A 24 -12.12 -3.75 -24.16
N PRO A 25 -12.53 -5.00 -23.90
CA PRO A 25 -13.62 -5.63 -24.65
C PRO A 25 -14.92 -4.81 -24.61
N GLU A 26 -15.61 -4.71 -25.74
CA GLU A 26 -16.81 -3.85 -25.90
C GLU A 26 -17.90 -4.15 -24.87
N GLU A 27 -18.03 -5.42 -24.46
CA GLU A 27 -19.00 -5.87 -23.46
C GLU A 27 -18.80 -5.25 -22.07
N TYR A 28 -17.61 -4.74 -21.74
CA TYR A 28 -17.34 -4.11 -20.44
C TYR A 28 -17.37 -2.59 -20.50
N LEU A 29 -17.41 -1.98 -21.69
CA LEU A 29 -17.34 -0.52 -21.82
C LEU A 29 -18.52 0.19 -21.14
N GLU A 30 -19.72 -0.39 -21.21
CA GLU A 30 -20.89 0.20 -20.57
C GLU A 30 -20.74 0.25 -19.04
N ASP A 31 -20.28 -0.84 -18.44
CA ASP A 31 -20.09 -0.97 -16.99
C ASP A 31 -18.93 -0.10 -16.48
N TYR A 32 -17.89 0.12 -17.30
CA TYR A 32 -16.81 1.04 -16.95
C TYR A 32 -17.18 2.52 -17.08
N PHE A 33 -17.87 2.91 -18.16
CA PHE A 33 -17.92 4.32 -18.57
C PHE A 33 -19.31 4.95 -18.61
N LEU A 34 -20.37 4.16 -18.76
CA LEU A 34 -21.72 4.69 -18.99
C LEU A 34 -22.65 4.51 -17.79
N VAL A 35 -22.46 3.44 -17.03
CA VAL A 35 -23.20 3.21 -15.80
C VAL A 35 -22.45 3.91 -14.68
N SER A 36 -23.06 4.96 -14.12
CA SER A 36 -22.55 5.54 -12.88
C SER A 36 -22.54 4.45 -11.82
N PRO A 37 -21.40 4.19 -11.13
CA PRO A 37 -21.30 3.08 -10.20
C PRO A 37 -22.39 3.22 -9.16
N THR A 38 -23.36 2.31 -9.24
CA THR A 38 -24.49 2.28 -8.30
C THR A 38 -23.92 1.86 -6.94
N SER A 39 -24.53 2.31 -5.84
CA SER A 39 -24.10 1.99 -4.47
C SER A 39 -23.91 0.48 -4.18
N SER A 40 -24.34 -0.40 -5.09
CA SER A 40 -24.17 -1.86 -5.05
C SER A 40 -22.80 -2.38 -5.52
N GLU A 41 -22.08 -1.68 -6.42
CA GLU A 41 -20.75 -2.14 -6.87
C GLU A 41 -19.63 -1.71 -5.91
N GLY A 42 -19.90 -0.67 -5.13
CA GLY A 42 -19.02 -0.15 -4.10
C GLY A 42 -17.88 0.69 -4.67
N TYR A 43 -16.87 0.95 -3.84
CA TYR A 43 -15.69 1.76 -4.14
C TYR A 43 -14.70 1.12 -5.16
N LEU A 44 -15.00 -0.08 -5.66
CA LEU A 44 -14.15 -0.87 -6.56
C LEU A 44 -14.92 -1.26 -7.82
N ILE A 45 -14.49 -0.72 -8.96
CA ILE A 45 -15.03 -0.92 -10.29
C ILE A 45 -14.10 -1.89 -11.05
N ASP A 46 -14.50 -3.17 -11.07
CA ASP A 46 -13.81 -4.26 -11.78
C ASP A 46 -14.80 -5.19 -12.54
N PRO A 47 -15.43 -4.70 -13.62
CA PRO A 47 -16.31 -5.50 -14.49
C PRO A 47 -15.64 -6.75 -15.06
N GLN A 48 -14.35 -6.67 -15.35
CA GLN A 48 -13.54 -7.76 -15.93
C GLN A 48 -13.15 -8.83 -14.90
N ARG A 49 -13.33 -8.57 -13.60
CA ARG A 49 -12.94 -9.46 -12.50
C ARG A 49 -11.45 -9.84 -12.57
N LEU A 50 -10.61 -8.83 -12.76
CA LEU A 50 -9.16 -8.96 -12.83
C LEU A 50 -8.56 -9.47 -11.52
N LEU A 51 -9.23 -9.18 -10.40
CA LEU A 51 -8.87 -9.72 -9.10
C LEU A 51 -9.54 -11.07 -8.84
N SER A 52 -8.86 -11.95 -8.11
CA SER A 52 -9.52 -13.13 -7.55
C SER A 52 -10.64 -12.71 -6.57
N MET A 53 -11.53 -13.65 -6.26
CA MET A 53 -12.64 -13.40 -5.34
C MET A 53 -12.15 -12.94 -3.96
N GLN A 54 -11.06 -13.52 -3.45
CA GLN A 54 -10.50 -13.14 -2.15
C GLN A 54 -9.94 -11.72 -2.20
N GLU A 55 -9.16 -11.40 -3.23
CA GLU A 55 -8.55 -10.08 -3.40
C GLU A 55 -9.61 -8.99 -3.57
N THR A 56 -10.66 -9.28 -4.34
CA THR A 56 -11.82 -8.42 -4.51
C THR A 56 -12.47 -8.11 -3.16
N MET A 57 -12.74 -9.14 -2.36
CA MET A 57 -13.37 -8.98 -1.04
C MET A 57 -12.49 -8.16 -0.10
N ASP A 58 -11.19 -8.43 -0.07
CA ASP A 58 -10.24 -7.70 0.76
C ASP A 58 -10.16 -6.23 0.32
N ARG A 59 -10.16 -5.95 -1.00
CA ARG A 59 -10.09 -4.57 -1.52
C ARG A 59 -11.38 -3.81 -1.25
N LYS A 60 -12.54 -4.43 -1.48
CA LYS A 60 -13.83 -3.82 -1.13
C LYS A 60 -13.93 -3.53 0.37
N GLY A 61 -13.48 -4.46 1.21
CA GLY A 61 -13.45 -4.27 2.66
C GLY A 61 -12.57 -3.10 3.08
N PHE A 62 -11.36 -2.98 2.52
CA PHE A 62 -10.47 -1.86 2.80
C PHE A 62 -11.08 -0.51 2.39
N LEU A 63 -11.61 -0.42 1.16
CA LEU A 63 -12.16 0.83 0.64
C LEU A 63 -13.43 1.26 1.40
N ALA A 64 -14.27 0.31 1.78
CA ALA A 64 -15.43 0.58 2.63
C ALA A 64 -15.01 1.09 4.02
N TYR A 65 -14.02 0.43 4.64
CA TYR A 65 -13.46 0.87 5.91
C TYR A 65 -12.88 2.29 5.83
N HIS A 66 -12.16 2.61 4.74
CA HIS A 66 -11.64 3.96 4.50
C HIS A 66 -12.77 4.99 4.40
N ALA A 67 -13.81 4.72 3.62
CA ALA A 67 -14.94 5.64 3.43
C ALA A 67 -15.75 5.87 4.72
N GLU A 68 -15.73 4.95 5.69
CA GLU A 68 -16.37 5.14 6.98
C GLU A 68 -15.63 6.12 7.90
N ASP A 69 -14.31 6.28 7.73
CA ASP A 69 -13.44 7.07 8.63
C ASP A 69 -12.81 8.32 7.96
N SER A 70 -13.02 8.50 6.66
CA SER A 70 -12.42 9.57 5.84
C SER A 70 -13.50 10.51 5.26
N GLU A 71 -13.18 11.79 5.09
CA GLU A 71 -14.04 12.73 4.34
C GLU A 71 -13.87 12.59 2.82
N VAL A 72 -12.79 11.94 2.38
CA VAL A 72 -12.46 11.69 0.98
C VAL A 72 -12.61 10.23 0.62
N ASP A 73 -13.63 9.91 -0.17
CA ASP A 73 -13.84 8.56 -0.69
C ASP A 73 -12.79 8.18 -1.73
N ILE A 74 -12.45 6.90 -1.82
CA ILE A 74 -11.54 6.39 -2.87
C ILE A 74 -12.37 5.54 -3.83
N GLN A 75 -12.35 5.88 -5.12
CA GLN A 75 -13.01 5.13 -6.18
C GLN A 75 -11.94 4.52 -7.08
N VAL A 76 -11.92 3.19 -7.21
CA VAL A 76 -10.86 2.47 -7.93
C VAL A 76 -11.43 1.79 -9.17
N TYR A 77 -10.98 2.22 -10.34
CA TYR A 77 -11.23 1.57 -11.63
C TYR A 77 -10.05 0.66 -11.96
N LEU A 78 -10.30 -0.62 -12.21
CA LEU A 78 -9.26 -1.60 -12.54
C LEU A 78 -9.24 -1.92 -14.03
N PHE A 79 -8.04 -1.87 -14.61
CA PHE A 79 -7.75 -2.26 -15.99
C PHE A 79 -6.60 -3.26 -16.00
N ASP A 80 -6.55 -4.09 -17.04
CA ASP A 80 -5.42 -4.97 -17.27
C ASP A 80 -4.15 -4.15 -17.59
N ALA A 81 -2.98 -4.77 -17.42
CA ALA A 81 -1.67 -4.14 -17.53
C ALA A 81 -1.44 -3.36 -18.82
N GLN A 82 -1.95 -3.86 -19.95
CA GLN A 82 -1.74 -3.27 -21.27
C GLN A 82 -2.97 -2.53 -21.82
N GLN A 83 -4.08 -2.53 -21.08
CA GLN A 83 -5.31 -1.91 -21.57
C GLN A 83 -5.18 -0.40 -21.64
N GLU A 84 -5.80 0.19 -22.65
CA GLU A 84 -5.92 1.63 -22.85
C GLU A 84 -7.39 2.06 -22.77
N ILE A 85 -7.61 3.27 -22.26
CA ILE A 85 -8.95 3.88 -22.24
C ILE A 85 -9.25 4.35 -23.67
N PRO A 86 -10.38 3.92 -24.29
CA PRO A 86 -10.69 4.29 -25.65
C PRO A 86 -10.88 5.81 -25.82
N ASP A 87 -10.39 6.37 -26.94
CA ASP A 87 -10.52 7.80 -27.32
C ASP A 87 -11.88 8.47 -27.10
N PRO A 88 -13.06 7.82 -27.34
CA PRO A 88 -14.34 8.47 -27.07
C PRO A 88 -14.59 8.78 -25.58
N TYR A 89 -13.77 8.25 -24.67
CA TYR A 89 -13.89 8.47 -23.23
C TYR A 89 -12.67 9.24 -22.71
N SER A 90 -12.91 10.38 -22.05
CA SER A 90 -11.91 11.10 -21.27
C SER A 90 -12.07 10.80 -19.78
N ILE A 91 -10.94 10.62 -19.09
CA ILE A 91 -10.91 10.46 -17.63
C ILE A 91 -11.59 11.66 -16.96
N GLU A 92 -11.26 12.88 -17.40
CA GLU A 92 -11.78 14.11 -16.84
C GLU A 92 -13.30 14.22 -17.02
N GLU A 93 -13.79 13.90 -18.22
CA GLU A 93 -15.22 13.91 -18.52
C GLU A 93 -15.98 12.87 -17.71
N LEU A 94 -15.43 11.67 -17.53
CA LEU A 94 -16.03 10.61 -16.71
C LEU A 94 -16.07 10.97 -15.23
N VAL A 95 -14.95 11.49 -14.71
CA VAL A 95 -14.85 11.90 -13.31
C VAL A 95 -15.86 13.02 -13.02
N GLN A 96 -15.99 13.98 -13.94
CA GLN A 96 -16.95 15.05 -13.82
C GLN A 96 -18.40 14.57 -13.96
N SER A 97 -18.71 13.68 -14.90
CA SER A 97 -20.08 13.21 -15.13
C SER A 97 -20.61 12.39 -13.94
N HIS A 98 -19.78 11.53 -13.35
CA HIS A 98 -20.20 10.57 -12.33
C HIS A 98 -20.10 11.10 -10.89
N TYR A 99 -19.17 12.01 -10.62
CA TYR A 99 -18.82 12.38 -9.24
C TYR A 99 -18.90 13.88 -8.92
N ALA A 100 -19.25 14.75 -9.87
CA ALA A 100 -19.30 16.20 -9.60
C ALA A 100 -20.29 16.60 -8.49
N SER A 101 -21.38 15.85 -8.32
CA SER A 101 -22.38 16.08 -7.27
C SER A 101 -22.11 15.35 -5.95
N ASN A 102 -21.04 14.56 -5.88
CA ASN A 102 -20.74 13.72 -4.71
C ASN A 102 -19.86 14.48 -3.70
N PRO A 103 -19.73 13.97 -2.47
CA PRO A 103 -18.65 14.38 -1.56
C PRO A 103 -17.29 14.25 -2.24
N LEU A 104 -16.29 14.96 -1.71
CA LEU A 104 -14.93 14.95 -2.23
C LEU A 104 -14.44 13.50 -2.43
N SER A 105 -14.11 13.15 -3.66
CA SER A 105 -13.74 11.78 -4.02
C SER A 105 -12.42 11.76 -4.80
N ALA A 106 -11.54 10.84 -4.42
CA ALA A 106 -10.33 10.50 -5.16
C ALA A 106 -10.66 9.35 -6.12
N VAL A 107 -10.72 9.64 -7.42
CA VAL A 107 -10.98 8.66 -8.47
C VAL A 107 -9.65 8.22 -9.08
N VAL A 108 -9.40 6.91 -9.05
CA VAL A 108 -8.15 6.31 -9.48
C VAL A 108 -8.40 5.30 -10.58
N PHE A 109 -7.63 5.40 -11.65
CA PHE A 109 -7.57 4.44 -12.74
C PHE A 109 -6.28 3.64 -12.57
N CYS A 110 -6.40 2.37 -12.21
CA CYS A 110 -5.29 1.48 -11.90
C CYS A 110 -5.07 0.47 -13.02
N PHE A 111 -3.83 0.35 -13.47
CA PHE A 111 -3.41 -0.64 -14.47
C PHE A 111 -2.64 -1.75 -13.75
N MET A 112 -3.21 -2.96 -13.74
CA MET A 112 -2.68 -4.09 -12.99
C MET A 112 -1.24 -4.40 -13.43
N GLY A 113 -0.31 -4.56 -12.48
CA GLY A 113 1.09 -4.88 -12.79
C GLY A 113 1.93 -3.71 -13.29
N GLU A 114 1.31 -2.56 -13.64
CA GLU A 114 2.00 -1.37 -14.16
C GLU A 114 1.57 -0.10 -13.41
N PRO A 115 1.94 0.03 -12.12
CA PRO A 115 1.49 1.14 -11.28
C PRO A 115 1.96 2.52 -11.77
N SER A 116 3.00 2.60 -12.62
CA SER A 116 3.47 3.88 -13.17
C SER A 116 2.44 4.55 -14.10
N ARG A 117 1.52 3.76 -14.65
CA ARG A 117 0.43 4.23 -15.52
C ARG A 117 -0.80 4.69 -14.76
N ASN A 118 -0.87 4.44 -13.45
CA ASN A 118 -2.04 4.80 -12.65
C ASN A 118 -2.30 6.30 -12.74
N VAL A 119 -3.57 6.67 -12.85
CA VAL A 119 -4.00 8.08 -12.90
C VAL A 119 -4.88 8.38 -11.70
N LEU A 120 -4.70 9.56 -11.11
CA LEU A 120 -5.49 10.07 -9.99
C LEU A 120 -6.16 11.39 -10.40
N ALA A 121 -7.47 11.47 -10.19
CA ALA A 121 -8.26 12.68 -10.34
C ALA A 121 -9.10 12.90 -9.08
N PHE A 122 -9.42 14.17 -8.79
CA PHE A 122 -10.34 14.52 -7.71
C PHE A 122 -11.65 15.05 -8.29
N ALA A 123 -12.75 14.68 -7.67
CA ALA A 123 -14.10 15.11 -8.03
C ALA A 123 -14.93 15.49 -6.80
N GLY A 124 -16.10 16.08 -7.06
CA GLY A 124 -17.06 16.41 -6.01
C GLY A 124 -16.78 17.74 -5.33
N GLU A 125 -17.42 17.93 -4.17
CA GLU A 125 -17.36 19.20 -3.44
C GLU A 125 -15.93 19.52 -2.97
N GLY A 126 -15.42 20.68 -3.39
CA GLY A 126 -14.11 21.16 -2.95
C GLY A 126 -12.91 20.60 -3.72
N SER A 127 -13.10 19.78 -4.74
CA SER A 127 -12.01 19.25 -5.59
C SER A 127 -11.17 20.36 -6.24
N ALA A 128 -11.82 21.45 -6.67
CA ALA A 128 -11.16 22.61 -7.28
C ALA A 128 -10.19 23.35 -6.34
N ASN A 129 -10.26 23.11 -5.03
CA ASN A 129 -9.34 23.71 -4.06
C ASN A 129 -8.03 22.93 -3.92
N ILE A 130 -7.91 21.75 -4.53
CA ILE A 130 -6.72 20.90 -4.47
C ILE A 130 -5.80 21.29 -5.64
N PRO A 131 -4.58 21.79 -5.40
CA PRO A 131 -3.67 22.17 -6.48
C PRO A 131 -3.13 20.95 -7.24
N ASP A 132 -3.08 21.01 -8.58
CA ASP A 132 -2.56 19.92 -9.42
C ASP A 132 -1.14 19.42 -9.03
N PRO A 133 -0.16 20.30 -8.68
CA PRO A 133 1.15 19.82 -8.25
C PRO A 133 1.11 19.00 -6.95
N TYR A 134 0.07 19.17 -6.14
CA TYR A 134 -0.15 18.39 -4.94
C TYR A 134 -0.75 17.02 -5.27
N VAL A 135 -1.72 16.97 -6.19
CA VAL A 135 -2.27 15.72 -6.74
C VAL A 135 -1.16 14.85 -7.32
N GLY A 136 -0.27 15.45 -8.13
CA GLY A 136 0.88 14.74 -8.71
C GLY A 136 1.81 14.12 -7.66
N LYS A 137 2.06 14.82 -6.54
CA LYS A 137 2.89 14.27 -5.43
C LYS A 137 2.21 13.14 -4.68
N ILE A 138 0.89 13.20 -4.51
CA ILE A 138 0.11 12.11 -3.91
C ILE A 138 0.24 10.87 -4.78
N LEU A 139 -0.05 11.03 -6.07
CA LEU A 139 0.02 9.95 -7.06
C LEU A 139 1.42 9.35 -7.12
N GLU A 140 2.46 10.17 -7.34
CA GLU A 140 3.86 9.72 -7.42
C GLU A 140 4.26 8.91 -6.17
N SER A 141 3.89 9.38 -4.97
CA SER A 141 4.19 8.64 -3.75
C SER A 141 3.48 7.28 -3.67
N ALA A 142 2.24 7.18 -4.15
CA ALA A 142 1.49 5.93 -4.18
C ALA A 142 2.06 4.96 -5.24
N GLN A 143 2.40 5.46 -6.43
CA GLN A 143 3.03 4.69 -7.50
C GLN A 143 4.40 4.13 -7.06
N MET A 144 5.25 4.97 -6.46
CA MET A 144 6.56 4.53 -5.93
C MET A 144 6.40 3.42 -4.90
N LYS A 145 5.40 3.52 -4.01
CA LYS A 145 5.16 2.52 -2.99
C LYS A 145 4.69 1.20 -3.59
N ALA A 146 3.80 1.27 -4.59
CA ALA A 146 3.31 0.11 -5.31
C ALA A 146 4.45 -0.66 -6.00
N GLN A 147 5.36 0.04 -6.67
CA GLN A 147 6.51 -0.54 -7.38
C GLN A 147 7.47 -1.33 -6.49
N GLU A 148 7.43 -1.16 -5.16
CA GLU A 148 8.20 -2.01 -4.24
C GLU A 148 7.71 -3.48 -4.22
N LYS A 149 6.53 -3.75 -4.77
CA LYS A 149 5.92 -5.08 -4.85
C LYS A 149 6.08 -5.66 -6.25
N SER A 150 6.29 -6.98 -6.33
CA SER A 150 6.40 -7.70 -7.60
C SER A 150 5.06 -8.25 -8.09
N ASP A 151 4.17 -8.60 -7.17
CA ASP A 151 2.88 -9.19 -7.49
C ASP A 151 1.84 -8.08 -7.81
N PRO A 152 1.09 -8.16 -8.93
CA PRO A 152 0.15 -7.12 -9.35
C PRO A 152 -0.91 -6.75 -8.32
N SER A 153 -1.46 -7.73 -7.62
CA SER A 153 -2.48 -7.53 -6.59
C SER A 153 -1.87 -6.86 -5.34
N ALA A 154 -0.68 -7.32 -4.92
CA ALA A 154 0.07 -6.67 -3.85
C ALA A 154 0.50 -5.23 -4.20
N GLN A 155 0.81 -4.95 -5.47
CA GLN A 155 1.10 -3.60 -5.96
C GLN A 155 -0.13 -2.70 -5.80
N LEU A 156 -1.31 -3.16 -6.23
CA LEU A 156 -2.58 -2.44 -6.08
C LEU A 156 -2.90 -2.18 -4.60
N GLU A 157 -2.78 -3.19 -3.73
CA GLU A 157 -2.96 -3.01 -2.29
C GLU A 157 -2.02 -1.94 -1.73
N SER A 158 -0.73 -2.04 -2.06
CA SER A 158 0.28 -1.10 -1.58
C SER A 158 0.05 0.31 -2.11
N PHE A 159 -0.46 0.45 -3.35
CA PHE A 159 -0.87 1.72 -3.94
C PHE A 159 -2.00 2.35 -3.13
N VAL A 160 -3.11 1.61 -2.95
CA VAL A 160 -4.33 2.11 -2.33
C VAL A 160 -4.10 2.46 -0.85
N VAL A 161 -3.32 1.65 -0.12
CA VAL A 161 -2.93 1.95 1.26
C VAL A 161 -2.07 3.22 1.34
N GLN A 162 -1.12 3.38 0.43
CA GLN A 162 -0.31 4.60 0.42
C GLN A 162 -1.15 5.84 0.07
N LEU A 163 -2.09 5.69 -0.86
CA LEU A 163 -3.03 6.73 -1.23
C LEU A 163 -3.88 7.15 -0.03
N SER A 164 -4.48 6.22 0.71
CA SER A 164 -5.30 6.56 1.89
C SER A 164 -4.52 7.35 2.95
N ILE A 165 -3.26 6.96 3.20
CA ILE A 165 -2.37 7.70 4.10
C ILE A 165 -2.17 9.14 3.61
N LYS A 166 -1.97 9.35 2.30
CA LYS A 166 -1.79 10.68 1.74
C LYS A 166 -3.07 11.50 1.75
N LEU A 167 -4.22 10.89 1.51
CA LEU A 167 -5.53 11.53 1.60
C LEU A 167 -5.84 11.98 3.03
N TYR A 168 -5.50 11.18 4.04
CA TYR A 168 -5.58 11.59 5.43
C TYR A 168 -4.81 12.91 5.70
N TRP A 169 -3.59 13.04 5.16
CA TRP A 169 -2.82 14.28 5.32
C TRP A 169 -3.43 15.46 4.54
N LEU A 170 -4.00 15.21 3.36
CA LEU A 170 -4.75 16.21 2.61
C LEU A 170 -5.93 16.74 3.45
N GLU A 171 -6.73 15.84 4.02
CA GLU A 171 -7.88 16.19 4.86
C GLU A 171 -7.47 17.02 6.06
N LYS A 172 -6.40 16.64 6.77
CA LYS A 172 -5.89 17.45 7.89
C LYS A 172 -5.49 18.85 7.42
N GLY A 173 -4.85 18.99 6.26
CA GLY A 173 -4.51 20.29 5.69
C GLY A 173 -5.74 21.13 5.29
N LEU A 174 -6.78 20.48 4.76
CA LEU A 174 -8.04 21.15 4.41
C LEU A 174 -8.79 21.62 5.66
N GLU A 175 -8.84 20.81 6.71
CA GLU A 175 -9.49 21.15 7.98
C GLU A 175 -8.75 22.28 8.71
N GLU A 176 -7.42 22.29 8.70
CA GLU A 176 -6.62 23.40 9.22
C GLU A 176 -6.89 24.71 8.46
N SER A 177 -6.99 24.63 7.13
CA SER A 177 -7.32 25.78 6.28
C SER A 177 -8.74 26.29 6.53
N ARG A 178 -9.71 25.37 6.69
CA ARG A 178 -11.11 25.68 7.03
C ARG A 178 -11.20 26.40 8.38
N ARG A 179 -10.46 25.95 9.40
CA ARG A 179 -10.39 26.60 10.71
C ARG A 179 -9.75 27.98 10.66
N ALA A 180 -8.69 28.15 9.87
CA ALA A 180 -8.03 29.44 9.70
C ALA A 180 -8.90 30.47 8.95
N ALA A 181 -9.83 30.00 8.11
CA ALA A 181 -10.75 30.84 7.34
C ALA A 181 -11.97 31.35 8.12
N VAL A 182 -12.26 30.81 9.31
CA VAL A 182 -13.36 31.34 10.16
C VAL A 182 -12.89 32.65 10.83
N PRO A 183 -13.48 33.82 10.49
CA PRO A 183 -13.08 35.07 11.11
C PRO A 183 -13.43 35.06 12.60
N VAL A 184 -12.47 35.47 13.43
CA VAL A 184 -12.64 35.73 14.87
C VAL A 184 -13.61 36.90 15.04
N ALA A 185 -14.91 36.62 14.95
CA ALA A 185 -15.99 37.57 15.16
C ALA A 185 -16.70 37.30 16.50
N VAL A 186 -15.96 37.00 17.58
CA VAL A 186 -16.46 37.11 18.96
C VAL A 186 -15.34 37.57 19.89
N ARG A 187 -14.87 38.81 19.73
CA ARG A 187 -14.25 39.59 20.81
C ARG A 187 -14.54 41.07 20.60
N SER A 188 -15.77 41.47 20.92
CA SER A 188 -16.08 42.89 21.13
C SER A 188 -17.14 43.06 22.22
N ALA A 189 -16.66 43.42 23.42
CA ALA A 189 -17.30 44.10 24.55
C ALA A 189 -16.29 43.98 25.71
N ASN A 190 -15.72 45.00 26.35
CA ASN A 190 -15.94 46.44 26.42
C ASN A 190 -14.60 47.07 26.93
N PRO A 191 -14.40 48.41 26.87
CA PRO A 191 -13.14 49.08 27.19
C PRO A 191 -13.07 49.60 28.64
N GLU A 192 -11.93 50.26 28.93
CA GLU A 192 -11.58 51.15 30.06
C GLU A 192 -10.72 50.57 31.20
N GLY A 193 -9.59 51.26 31.48
CA GLY A 193 -9.08 51.36 32.84
C GLY A 193 -7.56 51.33 33.02
N ASN A 194 -6.94 52.52 32.93
CA ASN A 194 -5.76 52.99 33.66
C ASN A 194 -4.33 52.49 33.38
N GLN A 195 -3.51 53.49 33.08
CA GLN A 195 -2.05 53.53 33.17
C GLN A 195 -1.61 53.46 34.65
N GLY A 196 -0.56 52.70 34.92
CA GLY A 196 0.09 52.61 36.23
C GLY A 196 1.49 52.01 36.12
N GLU A 197 2.48 52.90 36.01
CA GLU A 197 3.86 52.82 36.52
C GLU A 197 4.70 51.54 36.29
N ARG A 198 5.75 51.71 35.49
CA ARG A 198 6.92 50.83 35.43
C ARG A 198 7.73 50.93 36.73
N SER A 199 7.97 49.78 37.36
CA SER A 199 9.19 49.53 38.13
C SER A 199 9.62 48.07 37.92
N PRO A 200 10.91 47.77 37.66
CA PRO A 200 11.34 46.43 37.29
C PRO A 200 11.62 45.61 38.56
N SER A 201 10.95 44.48 38.72
CA SER A 201 11.30 43.50 39.75
C SER A 201 11.75 42.17 39.12
N PRO A 202 12.69 41.47 39.77
CA PRO A 202 13.56 40.50 39.13
C PRO A 202 12.97 39.08 39.18
N GLY A 203 13.41 38.22 38.25
CA GLY A 203 13.40 36.78 38.51
C GLY A 203 12.40 35.93 37.71
N VAL A 204 12.30 36.10 36.40
CA VAL A 204 11.73 35.06 35.52
C VAL A 204 12.74 33.92 35.25
N MET A 205 13.97 34.04 35.77
CA MET A 205 15.07 33.08 35.62
C MET A 205 15.23 32.11 36.80
N ALA A 206 14.27 32.04 37.73
CA ALA A 206 14.35 31.12 38.88
C ALA A 206 13.33 29.96 38.85
N THR A 207 12.39 29.95 37.89
CA THR A 207 11.32 28.92 37.81
C THR A 207 11.45 27.96 36.63
N LEU A 208 12.39 28.16 35.70
CA LEU A 208 12.62 27.28 34.54
C LEU A 208 13.73 26.23 34.72
N GLY A 209 14.49 26.28 35.83
CA GLY A 209 15.61 25.36 36.10
C GLY A 209 15.26 23.87 35.96
N PRO A 210 14.20 23.35 36.63
CA PRO A 210 13.93 21.90 36.60
C PRO A 210 13.31 21.42 35.29
N TYR A 211 12.59 22.25 34.52
CA TYR A 211 11.91 21.83 33.29
C TYR A 211 12.86 21.64 32.10
N LEU A 212 13.98 22.37 32.06
CA LEU A 212 15.00 22.19 31.03
C LEU A 212 15.73 20.84 31.16
N PHE A 213 15.94 20.35 32.39
CA PHE A 213 16.54 19.03 32.62
C PHE A 213 15.63 17.89 32.15
N TYR A 214 14.31 17.99 32.37
CA TYR A 214 13.36 16.97 31.87
C TYR A 214 13.29 16.95 30.34
N GLY A 215 13.37 18.11 29.69
CA GLY A 215 13.44 18.19 28.22
C GLY A 215 14.66 17.49 27.64
N VAL A 216 15.84 17.73 28.21
CA VAL A 216 17.08 17.07 27.77
C VAL A 216 17.04 15.55 28.05
N ALA A 217 16.55 15.13 29.22
CA ALA A 217 16.41 13.71 29.55
C ALA A 217 15.44 12.98 28.61
N ALA A 218 14.33 13.61 28.22
CA ALA A 218 13.36 13.04 27.29
C ALA A 218 13.96 12.83 25.89
N THR A 219 14.74 13.80 25.39
CA THR A 219 15.41 13.65 24.08
C THR A 219 16.44 12.53 24.07
N ILE A 220 17.20 12.36 25.15
CA ILE A 220 18.15 11.25 25.29
C ILE A 220 17.42 9.90 25.31
N GLY A 221 16.29 9.82 26.02
CA GLY A 221 15.46 8.62 26.05
C GLY A 221 14.94 8.20 24.66
N ILE A 222 14.48 9.17 23.87
CA ILE A 222 13.99 8.92 22.50
C ILE A 222 15.12 8.42 21.59
N VAL A 223 16.30 9.04 21.68
CA VAL A 223 17.47 8.63 20.88
C VAL A 223 17.91 7.21 21.25
N LEU A 224 17.95 6.87 22.53
CA LEU A 224 18.32 5.52 22.99
C LEU A 224 17.27 4.47 22.59
N ALA A 225 15.98 4.81 22.64
CA ALA A 225 14.90 3.91 22.19
C ALA A 225 14.99 3.65 20.68
N GLY A 226 15.23 4.69 19.88
CA GLY A 226 15.43 4.56 18.43
C GLY A 226 16.65 3.70 18.09
N LEU A 227 17.76 3.88 18.81
CA LEU A 227 18.96 3.06 18.64
C LEU A 227 18.69 1.58 18.99
N GLY A 228 17.96 1.33 20.08
CA GLY A 228 17.56 -0.02 20.49
C GLY A 228 16.69 -0.73 19.45
N ILE A 229 15.70 -0.03 18.89
CA ILE A 229 14.85 -0.56 17.82
C ILE A 229 15.68 -0.85 16.56
N GLY A 230 16.60 0.04 16.19
CA GLY A 230 17.50 -0.16 15.05
C GLY A 230 18.39 -1.39 15.20
N ILE A 231 19.02 -1.57 16.38
CA ILE A 231 19.84 -2.74 16.68
C ILE A 231 18.99 -4.02 16.66
N ALA A 232 17.81 -4.00 17.27
CA ALA A 232 16.88 -5.13 17.26
C ALA A 232 16.47 -5.51 15.82
N TRP A 233 16.20 -4.52 14.97
CA TRP A 233 15.84 -4.73 13.57
C TRP A 233 16.99 -5.34 12.75
N VAL A 234 18.23 -4.87 12.96
CA VAL A 234 19.43 -5.42 12.32
C VAL A 234 19.68 -6.87 12.77
N LEU A 235 19.58 -7.15 14.07
CA LEU A 235 19.72 -8.51 14.61
C LEU A 235 18.62 -9.44 14.10
N TRP A 236 17.38 -8.95 14.02
CA TRP A 236 16.24 -9.71 13.49
C TRP A 236 16.40 -10.01 12.00
N ARG A 237 16.86 -9.05 11.19
CA ARG A 237 17.14 -9.24 9.77
C ARG A 237 18.27 -10.24 9.54
N ARG A 238 19.33 -10.18 10.35
CA ARG A 238 20.47 -11.11 10.28
C ARG A 238 20.10 -12.54 10.68
N SER A 239 19.11 -12.71 11.56
CA SER A 239 18.59 -14.01 11.99
C SER A 239 17.78 -14.74 10.90
N ARG A 240 17.34 -14.04 9.84
CA ARG A 240 16.54 -14.63 8.75
C ARG A 240 17.37 -15.15 7.56
N THR A 241 18.69 -15.07 7.60
CA THR A 241 19.55 -15.66 6.56
C THR A 241 19.80 -17.13 6.88
N TYR A 242 19.06 -18.03 6.22
CA TYR A 242 19.23 -19.47 6.37
C TYR A 242 20.29 -19.97 5.38
N HIS A 243 21.43 -20.43 5.90
CA HIS A 243 22.44 -21.11 5.11
C HIS A 243 22.17 -22.62 5.12
N PHE A 244 21.87 -23.18 3.96
CA PHE A 244 21.73 -24.62 3.77
C PHE A 244 23.10 -25.27 3.49
N PRO A 245 23.32 -26.52 3.94
CA PRO A 245 24.51 -27.28 3.56
C PRO A 245 24.49 -27.57 2.06
N VAL A 246 25.57 -27.22 1.37
CA VAL A 246 25.81 -27.69 0.00
C VAL A 246 26.42 -29.09 0.12
N ILE A 247 25.63 -30.11 -0.20
CA ILE A 247 26.08 -31.50 -0.22
C ILE A 247 26.36 -31.83 -1.69
N GLU A 248 27.60 -32.20 -2.01
CA GLU A 248 27.93 -32.77 -3.32
C GLU A 248 27.57 -34.27 -3.28
N PRO A 249 26.53 -34.72 -3.99
CA PRO A 249 26.20 -36.14 -4.02
C PRO A 249 27.31 -36.93 -4.71
N PRO A 250 27.61 -38.16 -4.25
CA PRO A 250 28.61 -39.00 -4.90
C PRO A 250 28.20 -39.31 -6.35
N ARG A 251 29.18 -39.33 -7.26
CA ARG A 251 28.96 -39.62 -8.68
C ARG A 251 28.42 -41.03 -8.84
N ARG A 252 27.17 -41.16 -9.29
CA ARG A 252 26.57 -42.45 -9.64
C ARG A 252 26.70 -42.68 -11.14
N LEU A 253 27.19 -43.87 -11.55
CA LEU A 253 27.32 -44.30 -12.95
C LEU A 253 28.27 -43.46 -13.83
N GLY A 254 29.21 -42.71 -13.23
CA GLY A 254 30.24 -41.96 -13.97
C GLY A 254 29.75 -40.69 -14.67
N ALA A 255 28.47 -40.32 -14.51
CA ALA A 255 27.92 -39.07 -15.02
C ALA A 255 28.24 -37.89 -14.09
N ASN A 256 28.43 -36.69 -14.67
CA ASN A 256 28.66 -35.46 -13.91
C ASN A 256 27.39 -34.93 -13.22
N TYR A 257 26.20 -35.31 -13.69
CA TYR A 257 24.89 -34.91 -13.16
C TYR A 257 23.89 -36.06 -13.28
N ALA A 258 23.01 -36.22 -12.29
CA ALA A 258 21.91 -37.18 -12.33
C ALA A 258 20.58 -36.48 -12.64
N ALA A 259 19.65 -37.18 -13.30
CA ALA A 259 18.28 -36.71 -13.46
C ALA A 259 17.61 -36.62 -12.08
N GLY A 260 17.21 -35.42 -11.67
CA GLY A 260 16.35 -35.09 -10.52
C GLY A 260 16.47 -35.98 -9.28
N VAL A 261 17.41 -35.69 -8.40
CA VAL A 261 17.45 -36.30 -7.06
C VAL A 261 16.80 -35.34 -6.06
N GLY A 262 15.68 -35.77 -5.46
CA GLY A 262 15.09 -35.10 -4.30
C GLY A 262 15.74 -35.56 -3.01
N ALA A 263 16.19 -34.64 -2.17
CA ALA A 263 16.69 -34.95 -0.82
C ALA A 263 15.68 -34.49 0.23
N VAL A 264 15.42 -35.34 1.22
CA VAL A 264 14.59 -34.98 2.38
C VAL A 264 15.55 -34.62 3.53
N LEU A 265 15.49 -33.38 3.98
CA LEU A 265 16.24 -32.89 5.15
C LEU A 265 15.34 -32.99 6.38
N ALA A 266 15.76 -33.78 7.37
CA ALA A 266 15.10 -33.86 8.67
C ALA A 266 16.00 -33.25 9.75
N PHE A 267 15.48 -32.25 10.47
CA PHE A 267 16.19 -31.60 11.58
C PHE A 267 15.86 -32.32 12.90
N HIS A 268 16.88 -32.51 13.75
CA HIS A 268 16.75 -33.24 15.00
C HIS A 268 15.95 -32.46 16.06
N ASN A 269 15.99 -31.13 16.00
CA ASN A 269 15.29 -30.23 16.92
C ASN A 269 14.40 -29.24 16.16
N LYS A 270 13.10 -29.27 16.46
CA LYS A 270 12.07 -28.38 15.86
C LYS A 270 12.22 -26.91 16.26
N LEU A 271 12.87 -26.62 17.38
CA LEU A 271 13.01 -25.26 17.93
C LEU A 271 14.42 -24.66 17.68
N GLY A 272 15.36 -25.46 17.16
CA GLY A 272 16.71 -24.99 16.83
C GLY A 272 16.78 -24.41 15.41
N SER A 273 17.66 -23.44 15.17
CA SER A 273 17.85 -22.92 13.81
C SER A 273 18.42 -23.99 12.89
N PRO A 274 18.01 -24.05 11.60
CA PRO A 274 18.56 -25.00 10.63
C PRO A 274 20.08 -24.94 10.50
N SER A 275 20.66 -23.74 10.65
CA SER A 275 22.10 -23.52 10.51
C SER A 275 22.93 -24.08 11.68
N SER A 276 22.39 -24.16 12.90
CA SER A 276 23.10 -24.78 14.04
C SER A 276 23.06 -26.30 13.99
N GLN A 277 22.17 -26.86 13.18
CA GLN A 277 21.98 -28.30 12.97
C GLN A 277 22.59 -28.77 11.64
N ARG A 278 23.31 -27.90 10.93
CA ARG A 278 23.88 -28.19 9.60
C ARG A 278 24.81 -29.40 9.60
N ASP A 279 25.58 -29.57 10.68
CA ASP A 279 26.57 -30.64 10.80
C ASP A 279 25.97 -31.91 11.47
N GLN A 280 24.68 -31.87 11.84
CA GLN A 280 23.94 -33.00 12.43
C GLN A 280 23.19 -33.77 11.35
N VAL A 281 23.89 -34.07 10.26
CA VAL A 281 23.32 -34.76 9.11
C VAL A 281 23.05 -36.22 9.49
N PRO A 282 21.84 -36.76 9.27
CA PRO A 282 21.54 -38.15 9.56
C PRO A 282 22.41 -39.13 8.75
N ASP A 283 22.85 -40.22 9.39
CA ASP A 283 23.74 -41.26 8.83
C ASP A 283 23.24 -41.92 7.52
N TYR A 284 21.98 -41.74 7.14
CA TYR A 284 21.45 -42.26 5.88
C TYR A 284 21.91 -41.45 4.65
N LEU A 285 22.38 -40.21 4.83
CA LEU A 285 22.95 -39.40 3.75
C LEU A 285 24.43 -39.73 3.46
N THR A 286 25.12 -40.37 4.40
CA THR A 286 26.51 -40.83 4.26
C THR A 286 26.64 -42.28 3.79
N ARG A 287 25.53 -43.05 3.75
CA ARG A 287 25.52 -44.48 3.40
C ARG A 287 25.05 -44.81 1.97
N MET A 288 24.97 -43.83 1.07
CA MET A 288 24.53 -44.03 -0.31
C MET A 288 25.63 -43.96 -1.35
#